data_AF-A0AAD1H6V8-F1
#
_entry.id   AF-A0AAD1H6V8-F1
#
_cell.length_a   1.000
_cell.length_b   1.000
_cell.length_c   1.000
_cell.angle_alpha   90.00
_cell.angle_beta   90.00
_cell.angle_gamma   90.00
#
_symmetry.space_group_name_H-M   'P 1'
#
loop_
_entity.id
_entity.type
_entity.pdbx_description
1 polymer ?
#
loop_
_entity_poly.entity_id
_entity_poly.type
_entity_poly.pdbx_seq_one_letter_code
_entity_poly.pdbx_strand_id
1 'polypeptide(L)'
;MSFQWPMDESKGYPTEVDPNTYFDKLAATMAAHGWNNGPPPGWHSYGRVINKDGVVAVMTQDPASGRGAIDVSDECRNMTNHRHNGTVMGFEITDQLRQG
;
A
#
# COMPACT_ATOMS: atom_id res chain seq x y z
N MET A 1 -15.69 8.00 18.08
CA MET A 1 -14.27 8.21 18.41
C MET A 1 -13.70 9.07 17.29
N SER A 2 -13.31 10.30 17.57
CA SER A 2 -12.70 11.20 16.58
C SER A 2 -11.20 11.25 16.83
N PHE A 3 -10.40 10.96 15.79
CA PHE A 3 -8.98 11.29 15.78
C PHE A 3 -8.84 12.60 14.99
N GLN A 4 -8.07 13.54 15.51
CA GLN A 4 -7.66 14.74 14.77
C GLN A 4 -6.18 14.55 14.43
N TRP A 5 -5.85 14.47 13.15
CA TRP A 5 -4.44 14.40 12.74
C TRP A 5 -3.80 15.79 12.92
N PRO A 6 -2.57 15.86 13.45
CA PRO A 6 -1.79 17.09 13.43
C PRO A 6 -1.31 17.31 11.98
N MET A 7 -2.15 17.88 11.14
CA MET A 7 -1.82 18.16 9.74
C MET A 7 -1.06 19.48 9.65
N ASP A 8 -0.02 19.51 8.81
CA ASP A 8 0.47 20.77 8.26
C ASP A 8 -0.52 21.21 7.17
N GLU A 9 -1.30 22.24 7.47
CA GLU A 9 -2.34 22.76 6.56
C GLU A 9 -1.77 23.33 5.25
N SER A 10 -0.48 23.71 5.23
CA SER A 10 0.20 24.18 4.01
C SER A 10 0.71 23.06 3.12
N LYS A 11 0.84 21.85 3.68
CA LYS A 11 1.44 20.69 3.02
C LYS A 11 0.49 19.51 2.81
N GLY A 12 -0.61 19.45 3.54
CA GLY A 12 -1.61 18.38 3.48
C GLY A 12 -1.15 17.04 4.07
N TYR A 13 -0.09 17.02 4.88
CA TYR A 13 0.41 15.82 5.55
C TYR A 13 0.72 16.10 7.04
N PRO A 14 0.80 15.07 7.91
CA PRO A 14 1.05 15.29 9.32
C PRO A 14 2.34 16.07 9.62
N THR A 15 2.31 17.05 10.52
CA THR A 15 3.50 17.78 11.01
C THR A 15 4.54 16.76 11.49
N GLU A 16 5.75 16.83 10.94
CA GLU A 16 6.87 15.88 11.08
C GLU A 16 6.68 14.84 12.19
N VAL A 17 6.03 13.74 11.83
CA VAL A 17 6.07 12.51 12.62
C VAL A 17 7.23 11.71 12.04
N ASP A 18 8.19 11.31 12.88
CA ASP A 18 9.20 10.34 12.51
C ASP A 18 8.52 9.17 11.76
N PRO A 19 8.89 8.89 10.49
CA PRO A 19 8.17 7.91 9.67
C PRO A 19 8.07 6.54 10.32
N ASN A 20 9.11 6.10 11.04
CA ASN A 20 9.09 4.81 11.72
C ASN A 20 8.03 4.76 12.82
N THR A 21 7.94 5.82 13.64
CA THR A 21 6.90 5.97 14.66
C THR A 21 5.50 5.97 14.03
N TYR A 22 5.34 6.58 12.85
CA TYR A 22 4.08 6.53 12.12
C TYR A 22 3.77 5.12 11.61
N PHE A 23 4.75 4.44 11.01
CA PHE A 23 4.61 3.06 10.52
C PHE A 23 4.29 2.07 11.66
N ASP A 24 4.78 2.32 12.87
CA ASP A 24 4.41 1.59 14.07
C ASP A 24 2.92 1.72 14.41
N LYS A 25 2.43 2.95 14.48
CA LYS A 25 1.01 3.22 14.76
C LYS A 25 0.11 2.68 13.66
N LEU A 26 0.52 2.81 12.39
CA LEU A 26 -0.22 2.31 11.25
C LEU A 26 -0.31 0.78 11.30
N ALA A 27 0.81 0.08 11.47
CA ALA A 27 0.82 -1.38 11.54
C ALA A 27 -0.02 -1.92 12.71
N ALA A 28 0.06 -1.29 13.90
CA ALA A 28 -0.76 -1.67 15.05
C ALA A 28 -2.26 -1.46 14.77
N THR A 29 -2.63 -0.31 14.19
CA THR A 29 -4.01 -0.02 13.81
C THR A 29 -4.52 -1.03 12.78
N MET A 30 -3.74 -1.30 11.73
CA MET A 30 -4.13 -2.23 10.67
C MET A 30 -4.23 -3.67 11.20
N ALA A 31 -3.34 -4.07 12.11
CA ALA A 31 -3.44 -5.35 12.79
C ALA A 31 -4.73 -5.50 13.61
N ALA A 32 -5.17 -4.44 14.30
CA ALA A 32 -6.47 -4.40 14.96
C ALA A 32 -7.66 -4.53 13.99
N HIS A 33 -7.45 -4.23 12.70
CA HIS A 33 -8.41 -4.41 11.60
C HIS A 33 -8.17 -5.69 10.78
N GLY A 34 -7.44 -6.66 11.35
CA GLY A 34 -7.25 -7.99 10.78
C GLY A 34 -6.22 -8.07 9.66
N TRP A 35 -5.30 -7.12 9.59
CA TRP A 35 -4.08 -7.28 8.79
C TRP A 35 -3.03 -8.07 9.58
N ASN A 36 -2.14 -8.76 8.88
CA ASN A 36 -0.98 -9.39 9.46
C ASN A 36 0.18 -8.39 9.54
N ASN A 37 0.88 -8.36 10.68
CA ASN A 37 2.11 -7.60 10.83
C ASN A 37 3.30 -8.46 10.40
N GLY A 38 3.80 -8.23 9.20
CA GLY A 38 4.88 -8.99 8.58
C GLY A 38 4.65 -9.25 7.09
N PRO A 39 5.68 -9.72 6.36
CA PRO A 39 5.54 -10.16 4.98
C PRO A 39 4.80 -11.50 4.86
N PRO A 40 4.06 -11.75 3.77
CA PRO A 40 3.57 -13.09 3.47
C PRO A 40 4.75 -14.03 3.08
N PRO A 41 4.56 -15.36 3.11
CA PRO A 41 5.61 -16.31 2.73
C PRO A 41 6.19 -16.02 1.34
N GLY A 42 7.53 -16.06 1.21
CA GLY A 42 8.24 -15.83 -0.05
C GLY A 42 8.42 -14.35 -0.44
N TRP A 43 7.93 -13.41 0.37
CA TRP A 43 8.10 -11.97 0.12
C TRP A 43 9.37 -11.43 0.78
N HIS A 44 10.22 -10.76 -0.02
CA HIS A 44 11.55 -10.30 0.40
C HIS A 44 11.76 -8.81 0.06
N SER A 45 10.97 -7.93 0.66
CA SER A 45 11.14 -6.48 0.53
C SER A 45 11.91 -5.90 1.74
N TYR A 46 12.61 -4.79 1.50
CA TYR A 46 13.15 -3.95 2.56
C TYR A 46 12.06 -3.06 3.16
N GLY A 47 12.15 -2.78 4.47
CA GLY A 47 11.19 -1.96 5.20
C GLY A 47 10.18 -2.76 6.03
N ARG A 48 9.18 -2.07 6.60
CA ARG A 48 8.11 -2.73 7.35
C ARG A 48 7.03 -3.20 6.39
N VAL A 49 6.55 -4.41 6.62
CA VAL A 49 5.53 -5.03 5.75
C VAL A 49 4.30 -5.39 6.57
N ILE A 50 3.12 -5.10 6.05
CA ILE A 50 1.84 -5.66 6.51
C ILE A 50 1.11 -6.28 5.33
N ASN A 51 0.31 -7.32 5.58
CA ASN A 51 -0.43 -7.99 4.51
C ASN A 51 -1.84 -8.42 4.93
N LYS A 52 -2.73 -8.56 3.95
CA LYS A 52 -4.07 -9.12 4.13
C LYS A 52 -4.63 -9.60 2.80
N ASP A 53 -5.12 -10.83 2.72
CA ASP A 53 -5.89 -11.37 1.58
C ASP A 53 -5.25 -11.13 0.20
N GLY A 54 -3.93 -11.35 0.08
CA GLY A 54 -3.18 -11.15 -1.17
C GLY A 54 -2.64 -9.72 -1.37
N VAL A 55 -3.08 -8.76 -0.56
CA VAL A 55 -2.55 -7.38 -0.53
C VAL A 55 -1.34 -7.31 0.40
N VAL A 56 -0.29 -6.63 -0.04
CA VAL A 56 0.92 -6.32 0.71
C VAL A 56 1.16 -4.82 0.69
N ALA A 57 1.38 -4.22 1.86
CA ALA A 57 1.85 -2.84 1.98
C ALA A 57 3.27 -2.83 2.55
N VAL A 58 4.19 -2.17 1.84
CA VAL A 58 5.60 -2.00 2.22
C VAL A 58 5.83 -0.54 2.59
N MET A 59 6.34 -0.32 3.79
CA MET A 59 6.62 1.01 4.35
C MET A 59 8.13 1.19 4.44
N THR A 60 8.63 2.23 3.79
CA THR A 60 10.07 2.57 3.76
C THR A 60 10.30 4.02 4.12
N GLN A 61 11.52 4.34 4.56
CA GLN A 61 11.97 5.71 4.74
C GLN A 61 13.11 5.97 3.76
N ASP A 62 12.98 7.02 2.97
CA ASP A 62 14.04 7.47 2.08
C ASP A 62 15.22 8.00 2.91
N PRO A 63 16.43 7.44 2.75
CA PRO A 63 17.57 7.78 3.59
C PRO A 63 18.14 9.18 3.33
N ALA A 64 17.86 9.79 2.17
CA ALA A 64 18.40 11.10 1.79
C ALA A 64 17.51 12.25 2.26
N SER A 65 16.19 12.09 2.13
CA SER A 65 15.17 13.10 2.45
C SER A 65 14.48 12.85 3.79
N GLY A 66 14.65 11.67 4.38
CA GLY A 66 13.99 11.26 5.61
C GLY A 66 12.48 11.04 5.47
N ARG A 67 11.94 11.10 4.24
CA ARG A 67 10.49 10.98 3.99
C ARG A 67 10.04 9.52 4.04
N GLY A 68 8.88 9.29 4.63
CA GLY A 68 8.21 7.99 4.57
C GLY A 68 7.50 7.77 3.23
N ALA A 69 7.53 6.54 2.74
CA ALA A 69 6.76 6.06 1.59
C ALA A 69 6.01 4.77 1.94
N ILE A 70 4.85 4.57 1.33
CA ILE A 70 4.03 3.36 1.48
C ILE A 70 3.62 2.87 0.09
N ASP A 71 4.12 1.69 -0.28
CA ASP A 71 3.79 1.02 -1.52
C ASP A 71 2.77 -0.09 -1.24
N VAL A 72 1.60 -0.02 -1.87
CA VAL A 72 0.54 -1.04 -1.72
C VAL A 72 0.45 -1.84 -3.01
N SER A 73 0.70 -3.14 -2.90
CA SER A 73 0.60 -4.12 -3.98
C SER A 73 -0.57 -5.05 -3.68
N ASP A 74 -1.51 -5.20 -4.61
CA ASP A 74 -2.54 -6.25 -4.55
C ASP A 74 -2.03 -7.51 -5.27
N GLU A 75 -2.77 -8.61 -5.14
CA GLU A 75 -2.59 -9.78 -5.97
C GLU A 75 -2.79 -9.39 -7.43
N CYS A 76 -1.88 -9.82 -8.32
CA CYS A 76 -2.02 -9.60 -9.76
C CYS A 76 -3.22 -10.38 -10.30
N ARG A 77 -4.43 -9.82 -10.15
CA ARG A 77 -5.66 -10.37 -10.75
C ARG A 77 -5.72 -10.14 -12.26
N ASN A 78 -4.90 -9.23 -12.77
CA ASN A 78 -4.75 -9.01 -14.20
C ASN A 78 -3.67 -9.94 -14.78
N MET A 79 -4.11 -11.09 -15.29
CA MET A 79 -3.29 -12.11 -15.96
C MET A 79 -2.88 -11.75 -17.40
N THR A 80 -3.17 -10.52 -17.85
CA THR A 80 -2.87 -10.14 -19.23
C THR A 80 -1.37 -10.12 -19.46
N ASN A 81 -0.89 -10.85 -20.46
CA ASN A 81 0.51 -10.82 -20.85
C ASN A 81 0.84 -9.48 -21.53
N HIS A 82 1.24 -8.51 -20.71
CA HIS A 82 1.61 -7.15 -21.13
C HIS A 82 2.76 -7.11 -22.14
N ARG A 83 3.58 -8.17 -22.23
CA ARG A 83 4.72 -8.25 -23.15
C ARG A 83 4.31 -8.44 -24.60
N HIS A 84 3.15 -9.05 -24.86
CA HIS A 84 2.66 -9.31 -26.23
C HIS A 84 1.50 -8.40 -26.64
N ASN A 85 0.96 -7.61 -25.72
CA ASN A 85 -0.20 -6.74 -25.97
C ASN A 85 0.22 -5.28 -26.24
N GLY A 86 1.33 -5.09 -26.95
CA GLY A 86 2.05 -3.82 -27.06
C GLY A 86 1.32 -2.67 -27.78
N THR A 87 0.15 -2.92 -28.36
CA THR A 87 -0.68 -1.89 -29.02
C THR A 87 -2.04 -1.66 -28.36
N VAL A 88 -2.44 -2.48 -27.38
CA VAL A 88 -3.69 -2.31 -26.63
C VAL A 88 -3.36 -2.34 -25.15
N MET A 89 -3.28 -1.16 -24.53
CA MET A 89 -3.03 -0.99 -23.10
C MET A 89 -4.28 -1.38 -22.29
N GLY A 90 -4.66 -2.66 -22.33
CA GLY A 90 -5.85 -3.20 -21.67
C GLY A 90 -6.66 -4.13 -22.57
N PHE A 91 -7.62 -4.83 -21.96
CA PHE A 91 -8.67 -5.56 -22.65
C PHE A 91 -10.02 -5.00 -22.21
N GLU A 92 -10.97 -4.91 -23.13
CA GLU A 92 -12.29 -4.37 -22.86
C GLU A 92 -13.11 -5.36 -22.01
N ILE A 93 -13.58 -4.91 -20.85
CA ILE A 93 -14.40 -5.70 -19.91
C ILE A 93 -15.89 -5.32 -19.94
N THR A 94 -16.30 -4.50 -20.91
CA THR A 94 -17.67 -3.96 -21.00
C THR A 94 -18.75 -5.05 -20.89
N ASP A 95 -18.50 -6.22 -21.48
CA ASP A 95 -19.46 -7.34 -21.45
C ASP A 95 -19.42 -8.15 -20.15
N GLN A 96 -18.35 -8.06 -19.36
CA GLN A 96 -18.24 -8.68 -18.04
C GLN A 96 -18.93 -7.85 -16.95
N LEU A 97 -19.12 -6.55 -17.18
CA LEU A 97 -19.80 -5.64 -16.25
C LEU A 97 -21.33 -5.71 -16.32
N ARG A 98 -21.91 -6.36 -17.33
CA ARG A 98 -23.37 -6.44 -17.53
C ARG A 98 -24.06 -7.61 -16.81
N GLN A 99 -23.33 -8.42 -16.04
CA GLN A 99 -23.89 -9.58 -15.33
C GLN A 99 -24.03 -9.35 -13.81
N GLY A 100 -24.28 -8.11 -13.38
CA GLY A 100 -24.60 -7.75 -11.99
C GLY A 100 -26.10 -7.72 -11.72
#